data_AF-A0A354HS17-F1
#
_entry.id   AF-A0A354HS17-F1
#
_cell.length_a   1.000
_cell.length_b   1.000
_cell.length_c   1.000
_cell.angle_alpha   90.00
_cell.angle_beta   90.00
_cell.angle_gamma   90.00
#
_symmetry.space_group_name_H-M   'P 1'
#
loop_
_entity.id
_entity.type
_entity.pdbx_description
1 polymer ?
#
loop_
_entity_poly.entity_id
_entity_poly.type
_entity_poly.pdbx_seq_one_letter_code
_entity_poly.pdbx_strand_id
1 'polypeptide(L)'
;GGGDDVTKRRIIHAAATILIIAGVAMIGYPIFLRIQARLEQSRLEKAFNDRTEIPHIDASDDEDNQQTPEWVEPSLPQWDEFSPTQLEIAAIDLSVQIVAVSDMGIFARKLNHPPSYYPQSVFPGEAGNLLIAGH
;
A
#
# COMPACT_ATOMS: atom_id res chain seq x y z
N GLY A 1 -35.85 -41.69 -31.96
CA GLY A 1 -35.48 -40.87 -30.78
C GLY A 1 -34.04 -40.39 -30.88
N GLY A 2 -33.78 -39.36 -31.69
CA GLY A 2 -32.44 -38.77 -31.85
C GLY A 2 -32.31 -37.31 -31.40
N GLY A 3 -33.42 -36.63 -31.07
CA GLY A 3 -33.41 -35.23 -30.66
C GLY A 3 -32.94 -34.98 -29.22
N ASP A 4 -33.19 -35.95 -28.32
CA ASP A 4 -32.90 -35.80 -26.89
C ASP A 4 -31.39 -35.86 -26.60
N ASP A 5 -30.63 -36.69 -27.32
CA ASP A 5 -29.18 -36.84 -27.11
C ASP A 5 -28.39 -35.62 -27.60
N VAL A 6 -28.79 -35.01 -28.72
CA VAL A 6 -28.16 -33.79 -29.23
C VAL A 6 -28.35 -32.63 -28.25
N THR A 7 -29.54 -32.54 -27.66
CA THR A 7 -29.89 -31.47 -26.71
C THR A 7 -29.16 -31.65 -25.38
N LYS A 8 -29.10 -32.87 -24.83
CA LYS A 8 -28.32 -33.20 -23.63
C LYS A 8 -26.83 -32.91 -23.82
N ARG A 9 -26.25 -33.28 -24.96
CA ARG A 9 -24.83 -33.05 -25.27
C ARG A 9 -24.49 -31.56 -25.35
N ARG A 10 -25.38 -30.75 -25.94
CA ARG A 10 -25.24 -29.28 -25.95
C ARG A 10 -25.28 -28.67 -24.54
N ILE A 11 -26.17 -29.15 -23.68
CA ILE A 11 -26.26 -28.68 -22.28
C ILE A 11 -24.99 -29.04 -21.50
N ILE A 12 -24.49 -30.26 -21.64
CA ILE A 12 -23.26 -30.70 -20.98
C ILE A 12 -22.06 -29.86 -21.43
N HIS A 13 -21.93 -29.60 -22.73
CA HIS A 13 -20.86 -28.74 -23.24
C HIS A 13 -20.99 -27.30 -22.72
N ALA A 14 -22.19 -26.73 -22.70
CA ALA A 14 -22.41 -25.39 -22.15
C ALA A 14 -22.05 -25.30 -20.66
N ALA A 15 -22.48 -26.29 -19.86
CA ALA A 15 -22.14 -26.36 -18.44
C ALA A 15 -20.64 -26.51 -18.21
N ALA A 16 -19.97 -27.35 -19.01
CA ALA A 16 -18.53 -27.52 -18.96
C ALA A 16 -17.79 -26.22 -19.29
N THR A 17 -18.20 -25.50 -20.34
CA THR A 17 -17.61 -24.19 -20.69
C THR A 17 -17.77 -23.17 -19.57
N ILE A 18 -18.95 -23.09 -18.94
CA ILE A 18 -19.17 -22.18 -17.80
C ILE A 18 -18.25 -22.54 -16.62
N LEU A 19 -18.13 -23.82 -16.30
CA LEU A 19 -17.25 -24.28 -15.22
C LEU A 19 -15.77 -23.99 -15.49
N ILE A 20 -15.32 -24.15 -16.75
CA ILE A 20 -13.95 -23.80 -17.15
C ILE A 20 -13.72 -22.29 -16.98
N ILE A 21 -14.65 -21.46 -17.46
CA ILE A 21 -14.54 -20.00 -17.32
C ILE A 21 -14.52 -19.60 -15.83
N ALA A 22 -15.38 -20.19 -15.01
CA ALA A 22 -15.42 -19.93 -13.57
C ALA A 22 -14.10 -20.35 -12.89
N GLY A 23 -13.53 -21.50 -13.26
CA GLY A 23 -12.24 -21.96 -12.78
C GLY A 23 -11.10 -21.01 -13.16
N VAL A 24 -11.04 -20.57 -14.41
CA VAL A 24 -10.05 -19.59 -14.86
C VAL A 24 -10.22 -18.25 -14.15
N ALA A 25 -11.45 -17.79 -13.95
CA ALA A 25 -11.72 -16.55 -13.22
C ALA A 25 -11.27 -16.63 -11.76
N MET A 26 -11.48 -17.77 -11.08
CA MET A 26 -11.00 -17.98 -9.70
C MET A 26 -9.48 -17.91 -9.58
N ILE A 27 -8.74 -18.36 -10.60
CA ILE A 27 -7.27 -18.25 -10.63
C ILE A 27 -6.83 -16.84 -11.04
N GLY A 28 -7.54 -16.22 -12.00
CA GLY A 28 -7.19 -14.90 -12.53
C GLY A 28 -7.41 -13.77 -11.54
N TYR A 29 -8.43 -13.87 -10.69
CA TYR A 29 -8.77 -12.84 -9.71
C TYR A 29 -7.63 -12.49 -8.72
N PRO A 30 -7.00 -13.45 -8.01
CA PRO A 30 -5.90 -13.12 -7.09
C PRO A 30 -4.67 -12.56 -7.82
N ILE A 31 -4.41 -13.00 -9.06
CA ILE A 31 -3.32 -12.45 -9.88
C ILE A 31 -3.59 -10.98 -10.21
N PHE A 32 -4.82 -10.68 -10.65
CA PHE A 32 -5.25 -9.33 -10.95
C PHE A 32 -5.16 -8.41 -9.72
N LEU A 33 -5.61 -8.88 -8.55
CA LEU A 33 -5.50 -8.14 -7.29
C LEU A 33 -4.04 -7.83 -6.93
N ARG A 34 -3.12 -8.79 -7.11
CA ARG A 34 -1.69 -8.59 -6.86
C ARG A 34 -1.10 -7.50 -7.76
N ILE A 35 -1.49 -7.48 -9.03
CA ILE A 35 -1.02 -6.45 -9.97
C ILE A 35 -1.52 -5.07 -9.54
N GLN A 36 -2.80 -4.95 -9.18
CA GLN A 36 -3.35 -3.68 -8.69
C GLN A 36 -2.65 -3.20 -7.41
N ALA A 37 -2.42 -4.11 -6.45
CA ALA A 37 -1.74 -3.77 -5.21
C ALA A 37 -0.31 -3.25 -5.46
N ARG A 38 0.42 -3.89 -6.38
CA ARG A 38 1.77 -3.45 -6.78
C ARG A 38 1.76 -2.08 -7.45
N LEU A 39 0.83 -1.85 -8.37
CA LEU A 39 0.71 -0.55 -9.02
C LEU A 39 0.40 0.57 -8.03
N GLU A 40 -0.50 0.32 -7.08
CA GLU A 40 -0.84 1.30 -6.06
C GLU A 40 0.34 1.57 -5.11
N GLN A 41 1.06 0.53 -4.68
CA GLN A 41 2.27 0.68 -3.88
C GLN A 41 3.36 1.47 -4.61
N SER A 42 3.64 1.18 -5.89
CA SER A 42 4.60 1.96 -6.68
C SER A 42 4.17 3.42 -6.87
N ARG A 43 2.87 3.69 -6.97
CA ARG A 43 2.35 5.08 -7.03
C ARG A 43 2.62 5.82 -5.72
N LEU A 44 2.40 5.17 -4.59
CA LEU A 44 2.64 5.73 -3.26
C LEU A 44 4.14 5.92 -3.00
N GLU A 45 4.97 4.98 -3.44
CA GLU A 45 6.42 5.05 -3.33
C GLU A 45 6.96 6.25 -4.12
N LYS A 46 6.43 6.47 -5.32
CA LYS A 46 6.77 7.67 -6.08
C LYS A 46 6.38 8.95 -5.34
N ALA A 47 5.19 9.01 -4.73
CA ALA A 47 4.76 10.17 -3.95
C ALA A 47 5.60 10.40 -2.69
N PHE A 48 6.12 9.33 -2.09
CA PHE A 48 7.09 9.40 -1.01
C PHE A 48 8.42 9.98 -1.51
N ASN A 49 8.99 9.40 -2.57
CA ASN A 49 10.26 9.84 -3.16
C ASN A 49 10.21 11.28 -3.65
N ASP A 50 9.12 11.72 -4.29
CA ASP A 50 8.96 13.10 -4.75
C ASP A 50 9.02 14.11 -3.58
N ARG A 51 8.66 13.71 -2.34
CA ARG A 51 8.69 14.57 -1.14
C ARG A 51 10.00 14.47 -0.37
N THR A 52 10.73 13.36 -0.50
CA THR A 52 12.03 13.14 0.18
C THR A 52 13.24 13.47 -0.69
N GLU A 53 13.15 13.33 -2.02
CA GLU A 53 14.16 13.77 -3.01
C GLU A 53 14.07 15.27 -3.32
N ILE A 54 13.62 16.11 -2.37
CA ILE A 54 13.92 17.54 -2.48
C ILE A 54 15.45 17.61 -2.47
N PRO A 55 16.09 18.16 -3.52
CA PRO A 55 17.54 18.26 -3.54
C PRO A 55 17.91 19.06 -2.31
N HIS A 56 18.66 18.45 -1.40
CA HIS A 56 19.52 19.22 -0.52
C HIS A 56 20.33 20.09 -1.47
N ILE A 57 19.95 21.37 -1.56
CA ILE A 57 20.85 22.38 -2.09
C ILE A 57 22.04 22.24 -1.16
N ASP A 58 23.12 21.64 -1.68
CA ASP A 58 24.42 21.67 -1.07
C ASP A 58 24.66 23.14 -0.72
N ALA A 59 24.49 23.46 0.56
CA ALA A 59 24.93 24.71 1.13
C ALA A 59 26.46 24.62 1.20
N SER A 60 27.08 24.58 0.04
CA SER A 60 28.51 24.68 -0.12
C SER A 60 28.87 26.16 -0.10
N ASP A 61 29.62 26.49 0.93
CA ASP A 61 30.64 27.54 0.97
C ASP A 61 30.15 28.99 1.07
N ASP A 62 29.63 29.34 2.24
CA ASP A 62 30.06 30.58 2.88
C ASP A 62 30.95 30.22 4.08
N GLU A 63 32.26 30.38 3.88
CA GLU A 63 33.29 30.30 4.89
C GLU A 63 33.00 31.28 6.05
N ASP A 64 33.52 30.92 7.24
CA ASP A 64 33.78 31.82 8.37
C ASP A 64 32.67 32.00 9.44
N ASN A 65 32.38 30.92 10.19
CA ASN A 65 32.23 31.00 11.66
C ASN A 65 32.23 29.60 12.30
N GLN A 66 33.39 29.18 12.82
CA GLN A 66 33.47 28.01 13.69
C GLN A 66 32.90 28.36 15.08
N GLN A 67 31.59 28.20 15.22
CA GLN A 67 30.97 28.00 16.53
C GLN A 67 30.55 26.54 16.57
N THR A 68 31.20 25.76 17.44
CA THR A 68 30.90 24.35 17.66
C THR A 68 29.40 24.23 17.92
N PRO A 69 28.61 23.53 17.08
CA PRO A 69 27.18 23.46 17.31
C PRO A 69 26.97 22.74 18.64
N GLU A 70 26.36 23.45 19.59
CA GLU A 70 25.74 22.86 20.76
C GLU A 70 24.86 21.71 20.25
N TRP A 71 25.05 20.50 20.77
CA TRP A 71 24.25 19.33 20.37
C TRP A 71 22.80 19.59 20.79
N VAL A 72 22.04 20.26 19.92
CA VAL A 72 20.60 20.39 20.02
C VAL A 72 20.06 18.99 19.80
N GLU A 73 19.51 18.40 20.85
CA GLU A 73 18.79 17.14 20.75
C GLU A 73 17.71 17.32 19.68
N PRO A 74 17.74 16.59 18.56
CA PRO A 74 16.81 16.82 17.47
C PRO A 74 15.40 16.55 17.98
N SER A 75 14.60 17.61 18.11
CA SER A 75 13.21 17.49 18.47
C SER A 75 12.53 16.59 17.43
N LEU A 76 11.78 15.58 17.91
CA LEU A 76 11.00 14.72 17.02
C LEU A 76 10.12 15.58 16.10
N PRO A 77 9.98 15.20 14.82
CA PRO A 77 9.17 15.96 13.88
C PRO A 77 7.73 16.03 14.39
N GLN A 78 7.20 17.24 14.47
CA GLN A 78 5.77 17.47 14.69
C GLN A 78 5.09 17.58 13.34
N TRP A 79 4.03 16.81 13.13
CA TRP A 79 3.33 16.73 11.86
C TRP A 79 1.97 17.40 11.97
N ASP A 80 1.67 18.33 11.07
CA ASP A 80 0.32 18.91 10.98
C ASP A 80 -0.65 18.00 10.20
N GLU A 81 -0.11 17.16 9.31
CA GLU A 81 -0.84 16.23 8.47
C GLU A 81 -0.10 14.90 8.32
N PHE A 82 -0.83 13.81 8.04
CA PHE A 82 -0.23 12.51 7.75
C PHE A 82 0.48 12.56 6.38
N SER A 83 1.78 12.81 6.42
CA SER A 83 2.63 12.85 5.23
C SER A 83 2.76 11.46 4.58
N PRO A 84 3.13 11.37 3.29
CA PRO A 84 3.54 10.11 2.68
C PRO A 84 4.55 9.41 3.59
N THR A 85 4.20 8.20 4.04
CA THR A 85 4.93 7.49 5.10
C THR A 85 5.21 6.07 4.66
N GLN A 86 6.48 5.69 4.76
CA GLN A 86 6.95 4.33 4.52
C GLN A 86 7.11 3.58 5.84
N LEU A 87 6.69 2.31 5.86
CA LEU A 87 6.96 1.36 6.92
C LEU A 87 7.99 0.34 6.44
N GLU A 88 9.12 0.29 7.15
CA GLU A 88 10.16 -0.69 6.93
C GLU A 88 10.29 -1.62 8.14
N ILE A 89 10.30 -2.93 7.89
CA ILE A 89 10.59 -3.95 8.90
C ILE A 89 11.68 -4.87 8.33
N ALA A 90 12.94 -4.50 8.59
CA ALA A 90 14.12 -5.18 8.05
C ALA A 90 14.17 -6.68 8.37
N ALA A 91 13.66 -7.10 9.54
CA ALA A 91 13.68 -8.50 9.95
C ALA A 91 12.86 -9.43 9.05
N ILE A 92 11.92 -8.88 8.26
CA ILE A 92 11.06 -9.63 7.33
C ILE A 92 11.15 -9.10 5.90
N ASP A 93 12.15 -8.26 5.59
CA ASP A 93 12.33 -7.61 4.28
C ASP A 93 11.04 -6.93 3.78
N LEU A 94 10.32 -6.27 4.70
CA LEU A 94 9.08 -5.56 4.38
C LEU A 94 9.40 -4.08 4.20
N SER A 95 9.02 -3.55 3.04
CA SER A 95 9.04 -2.12 2.76
C SER A 95 7.76 -1.77 2.02
N VAL A 96 6.88 -1.01 2.67
CA VAL A 96 5.53 -0.72 2.17
C VAL A 96 5.09 0.69 2.55
N GLN A 97 4.26 1.30 1.70
CA GLN A 97 3.71 2.63 1.94
C GLN A 97 2.39 2.55 2.71
N ILE A 98 2.23 3.44 3.69
CA ILE A 98 1.04 3.54 4.54
C ILE A 98 0.10 4.62 4.01
N VAL A 99 -1.21 4.35 4.06
CA VAL A 99 -2.26 5.30 3.68
C VAL A 99 -3.17 5.59 4.87
N ALA A 100 -3.62 6.83 5.05
CA ALA A 100 -4.65 7.14 6.04
C ALA A 100 -6.00 6.54 5.61
N VAL A 101 -6.69 5.82 6.50
CA VAL A 101 -8.03 5.28 6.22
C VAL A 101 -9.11 5.92 7.08
N SER A 102 -10.11 6.51 6.43
CA SER A 102 -11.23 7.15 7.13
C SER A 102 -12.32 6.15 7.56
N ASP A 103 -12.45 5.02 6.86
CA ASP A 103 -13.47 3.99 7.12
C ASP A 103 -12.85 2.58 7.13
N MET A 104 -12.81 1.97 8.31
CA MET A 104 -12.27 0.63 8.52
C MET A 104 -13.11 -0.47 7.85
N GLY A 105 -14.40 -0.21 7.62
CA GLY A 105 -15.27 -1.10 6.85
C GLY A 105 -14.86 -1.20 5.38
N ILE A 106 -14.24 -0.15 4.82
CA ILE A 106 -13.69 -0.16 3.46
C ILE A 106 -12.37 -0.94 3.43
N PHE A 107 -11.51 -0.74 4.42
CA PHE A 107 -10.27 -1.51 4.57
C PHE A 107 -10.55 -3.02 4.65
N ALA A 108 -11.44 -3.43 5.56
CA ALA A 108 -11.75 -4.85 5.78
C ALA A 108 -12.36 -5.56 4.55
N ARG A 109 -12.96 -4.81 3.62
CA ARG A 109 -13.57 -5.37 2.40
C ARG A 109 -12.63 -5.40 1.19
N LYS A 110 -11.54 -4.63 1.21
CA LYS A 110 -10.60 -4.50 0.08
C LYS A 110 -9.31 -5.25 0.37
N LEU A 111 -9.22 -6.49 -0.13
CA LEU A 111 -8.05 -7.36 0.05
C LEU A 111 -6.72 -6.81 -0.49
N ASN A 112 -6.78 -5.83 -1.39
CA ASN A 112 -5.60 -5.19 -1.99
C ASN A 112 -5.33 -3.80 -1.41
N HIS A 113 -6.00 -3.43 -0.32
CA HIS A 113 -5.76 -2.14 0.31
C HIS A 113 -4.36 -2.11 0.94
N PRO A 114 -3.59 -1.01 0.76
CA PRO A 114 -2.35 -0.80 1.49
C PRO A 114 -2.53 -0.88 3.01
N PRO A 115 -1.45 -1.21 3.75
CA PRO A 115 -1.41 -0.97 5.19
C PRO A 115 -1.87 0.46 5.50
N SER A 116 -2.72 0.60 6.51
CA SER A 116 -3.43 1.84 6.74
C SER A 116 -3.30 2.35 8.16
N TYR A 117 -3.11 3.66 8.26
CA TYR A 117 -3.05 4.43 9.50
C TYR A 117 -4.46 4.82 9.96
N TYR A 118 -4.70 4.79 11.28
CA TYR A 118 -5.94 5.28 11.90
C TYR A 118 -5.86 6.78 12.18
N PRO A 119 -6.74 7.63 11.58
CA PRO A 119 -6.71 9.08 11.78
C PRO A 119 -6.92 9.55 13.22
N GLN A 120 -7.45 8.68 14.08
CA GLN A 120 -7.67 8.93 15.51
C GLN A 120 -6.45 8.58 16.38
N SER A 121 -5.41 7.96 15.79
CA SER A 121 -4.16 7.65 16.49
C SER A 121 -3.16 8.82 16.39
N VAL A 122 -2.02 8.72 17.05
CA VAL A 122 -0.98 9.77 16.99
C VAL A 122 -0.10 9.61 15.76
N PHE A 123 0.58 10.67 15.34
CA PHE A 123 1.52 10.60 14.21
C PHE A 123 2.85 9.92 14.59
N PRO A 124 3.61 9.42 13.59
CA PRO A 124 4.95 8.88 13.84
C PRO A 124 5.87 9.91 14.52
N GLY A 125 6.43 9.56 15.68
CA GLY A 125 7.29 10.47 16.47
C GLY A 125 6.56 11.26 17.56
N GLU A 126 5.23 11.19 17.64
CA GLU A 126 4.47 11.82 18.71
C GLU A 126 4.35 10.92 19.96
N ALA A 127 4.16 11.56 21.11
CA ALA A 127 3.92 10.85 22.36
C ALA A 127 2.51 10.22 22.36
N GLY A 128 2.46 8.89 22.27
CA GLY A 128 1.21 8.14 22.29
C GLY A 128 1.32 6.80 21.59
N ASN A 129 0.22 6.30 21.04
CA ASN A 129 0.18 5.04 20.33
C ASN A 129 -0.21 5.25 18.86
N LEU A 130 0.70 4.91 17.95
CA LEU A 130 0.48 4.89 16.51
C LEU A 130 -0.17 3.56 16.12
N LEU A 131 -1.32 3.62 15.44
CA LEU A 131 -2.04 2.42 15.02
C LEU A 131 -1.95 2.26 13.50
N ILE A 132 -1.46 1.09 13.06
CA ILE A 132 -1.37 0.70 11.66
C ILE A 132 -2.01 -0.68 11.51
N ALA A 133 -2.92 -0.82 10.55
CA ALA A 133 -3.54 -2.09 10.17
C ALA A 133 -3.00 -2.59 8.83
N GLY A 134 -2.71 -3.88 8.71
CA GLY A 134 -2.30 -4.53 7.46
C GLY A 134 -2.83 -5.96 7.41
N HIS A 135 -2.99 -6.51 6.21
CA HIS A 135 -3.46 -7.88 5.95
C HIS A 135 -2.62 -8.56 4.86
#